data_AF-A0A2R6Y5R1-F1
#
_entry.id   AF-A0A2R6Y5R1-F1
#
_cell.length_a   1.000
_cell.length_b   1.000
_cell.length_c   1.000
_cell.angle_alpha   90.00
_cell.angle_beta   90.00
_cell.angle_gamma   90.00
#
_symmetry.space_group_name_H-M   'P 1'
#
loop_
_entity.id
_entity.type
_entity.pdbx_description
1 polymer ?
#
loop_
_entity_poly.entity_id
_entity_poly.type
_entity_poly.pdbx_seq_one_letter_code
_entity_poly.pdbx_strand_id
1 'polypeptide(L)'
;MRRASYIDTKIDLNHQQEKVKKLKKLLQKTEMEWQNNWFNNLTGDKQEQYKKQVAEMKRITPSILWTIETGKIQVEWKRNWFKNLTEDKKENIIQKLTKLKLKLKKKTIYNSNF
;
A
#
# COMPACT_ATOMS: atom_id res chain seq x y z
N MET A 1 18.26 -24.44 37.41
CA MET A 1 17.17 -24.40 36.42
C MET A 1 16.91 -22.97 35.88
N ARG A 2 17.87 -22.31 35.20
CA ARG A 2 17.65 -20.96 34.60
C ARG A 2 17.70 -20.94 33.06
N ARG A 3 18.25 -21.98 32.43
CA ARG A 3 18.45 -22.04 30.97
C ARG A 3 17.17 -22.30 30.17
N ALA A 4 16.24 -23.13 30.68
CA ALA A 4 14.98 -23.42 30.01
C ALA A 4 14.14 -22.15 29.82
N SER A 5 13.93 -21.38 30.90
CA SER A 5 13.20 -20.11 30.87
C SER A 5 13.77 -19.12 29.85
N TYR A 6 15.09 -18.97 29.74
CA TYR A 6 15.71 -18.06 28.77
C TYR A 6 15.54 -18.50 27.30
N ILE A 7 15.64 -19.81 27.04
CA ILE A 7 15.44 -20.37 25.70
C ILE A 7 13.98 -20.18 25.26
N ASP A 8 13.03 -20.45 26.16
CA ASP A 8 11.60 -20.33 25.88
C ASP A 8 11.20 -18.86 25.61
N THR A 9 11.72 -17.90 26.40
CA THR A 9 11.50 -16.46 26.15
C THR A 9 12.11 -16.00 24.83
N LYS A 10 13.31 -16.49 24.47
CA LYS A 10 13.97 -16.14 23.20
C LYS A 10 13.22 -16.70 21.98
N ILE A 11 12.64 -17.91 22.11
CA ILE A 11 11.81 -18.51 21.07
C ILE A 11 10.50 -17.71 20.88
N ASP A 12 9.84 -17.30 21.97
CA ASP A 12 8.63 -16.45 21.86
C ASP A 12 8.96 -15.09 21.22
N LEU A 13 10.03 -14.42 21.66
CA LEU A 13 10.50 -13.15 21.06
C LEU A 13 10.72 -13.26 19.54
N ASN A 14 11.46 -14.28 19.09
CA ASN A 14 11.68 -14.52 17.66
C ASN A 14 10.36 -14.77 16.91
N HIS A 15 9.46 -15.55 17.51
CA HIS A 15 8.16 -15.84 16.91
C HIS A 15 7.28 -14.59 16.79
N GLN A 16 7.31 -13.68 17.76
CA GLN A 16 6.59 -12.41 17.67
C GLN A 16 7.24 -11.44 16.66
N GLN A 17 8.57 -11.40 16.54
CA GLN A 17 9.25 -10.62 15.52
C GLN A 17 8.84 -11.04 14.09
N GLU A 18 8.75 -12.36 13.84
CA GLU A 18 8.27 -12.87 12.56
C GLU A 18 6.79 -12.51 12.29
N LYS A 19 5.94 -12.49 13.33
CA LYS A 19 4.55 -12.00 13.22
C LYS A 19 4.51 -10.52 12.80
N VAL A 20 5.32 -9.66 13.42
CA VAL A 20 5.42 -8.23 13.07
C VAL A 20 5.89 -8.06 11.63
N LYS A 21 6.92 -8.81 11.21
CA LYS A 21 7.46 -8.77 9.85
C LYS A 21 6.41 -9.16 8.80
N LYS A 22 5.63 -10.22 9.07
CA LYS A 22 4.52 -10.65 8.21
C LYS A 22 3.44 -9.56 8.12
N LEU A 23 3.07 -8.94 9.24
CA LEU A 23 2.09 -7.85 9.25
C LEU A 23 2.57 -6.61 8.48
N LYS A 24 3.85 -6.22 8.60
CA LYS A 24 4.42 -5.12 7.82
C LYS A 24 4.37 -5.40 6.32
N LYS A 25 4.78 -6.60 5.90
CA LYS A 25 4.70 -7.02 4.49
C LYS A 25 3.26 -7.02 3.97
N LEU A 26 2.31 -7.50 4.78
CA LEU A 26 0.90 -7.51 4.41
C LEU A 26 0.35 -6.09 4.24
N LEU A 27 0.66 -5.18 5.17
CA LEU A 27 0.25 -3.77 5.07
C LEU A 27 0.79 -3.13 3.77
N GLN A 28 2.09 -3.29 3.49
CA GLN A 28 2.69 -2.79 2.26
C GLN A 28 2.04 -3.38 1.01
N LYS A 29 1.78 -4.70 1.01
CA LYS A 29 1.11 -5.36 -0.12
C LYS A 29 -0.31 -4.80 -0.34
N THR A 30 -1.08 -4.62 0.73
CA THR A 30 -2.44 -4.05 0.65
C THR A 30 -2.41 -2.59 0.16
N GLU A 31 -1.43 -1.79 0.61
CA GLU A 31 -1.24 -0.42 0.11
C GLU A 31 -0.87 -0.41 -1.38
N MET A 32 0.05 -1.29 -1.82
CA MET A 32 0.45 -1.41 -3.22
C MET A 32 -0.68 -1.92 -4.12
N GLU A 33 -1.39 -2.98 -3.72
CA GLU A 33 -2.53 -3.52 -4.47
C GLU A 33 -3.57 -2.44 -4.71
N TRP A 34 -3.85 -1.62 -3.69
CA TRP A 34 -4.77 -0.52 -3.80
C TRP A 34 -4.25 0.59 -4.72
N GLN A 35 -2.98 0.99 -4.55
CA GLN A 35 -2.31 1.99 -5.38
C GLN A 35 -2.15 1.57 -6.84
N ASN A 36 -2.21 0.27 -7.14
CA ASN A 36 -2.06 -0.28 -8.48
C ASN A 36 -3.42 -0.61 -9.13
N ASN A 37 -4.47 -0.90 -8.35
CA ASN A 37 -5.79 -1.22 -8.87
C ASN A 37 -6.61 -0.01 -9.34
N TRP A 38 -6.14 1.22 -9.14
CA TRP A 38 -6.86 2.42 -9.60
C TRP A 38 -7.17 2.37 -11.11
N PHE A 39 -6.22 1.95 -11.95
CA PHE A 39 -6.40 1.89 -13.41
C PHE A 39 -7.41 0.84 -13.83
N ASN A 40 -7.33 -0.36 -13.23
CA ASN A 40 -8.27 -1.45 -13.48
C ASN A 40 -9.70 -1.10 -13.04
N ASN A 41 -9.84 -0.20 -12.06
CA ASN A 41 -11.14 0.28 -11.57
C ASN A 41 -11.71 1.46 -12.37
N LEU A 42 -10.99 1.95 -13.39
CA LEU A 42 -11.55 2.92 -14.33
C LEU A 42 -12.46 2.22 -15.35
N THR A 43 -13.44 2.95 -15.87
CA THR A 43 -14.23 2.51 -17.02
C THR A 43 -13.35 2.42 -18.28
N GLY A 44 -13.76 1.62 -19.27
CA GLY A 44 -13.01 1.44 -20.52
C GLY A 44 -12.65 2.77 -21.20
N ASP A 45 -13.62 3.68 -21.30
CA ASP A 45 -13.41 5.03 -21.87
C ASP A 45 -12.35 5.83 -21.11
N LYS A 46 -12.37 5.76 -19.77
CA LYS A 46 -11.41 6.46 -18.91
C LYS A 46 -10.01 5.85 -19.02
N GLN A 47 -9.92 4.53 -19.17
CA GLN A 47 -8.64 3.86 -19.46
C GLN A 47 -8.07 4.30 -20.80
N GLU A 48 -8.90 4.44 -21.83
CA GLU A 48 -8.49 4.88 -23.16
C GLU A 48 -8.06 6.35 -23.15
N GLN A 49 -8.81 7.22 -22.46
CA GLN A 49 -8.43 8.63 -22.24
C GLN A 49 -7.06 8.76 -21.59
N TYR A 50 -6.81 7.99 -20.51
CA TYR A 50 -5.49 7.96 -19.86
C TYR A 50 -4.39 7.53 -20.82
N LYS A 51 -4.60 6.44 -21.58
CA LYS A 51 -3.62 5.94 -22.55
C LYS A 51 -3.30 6.98 -23.62
N LYS A 52 -4.33 7.67 -24.15
CA LYS A 52 -4.17 8.76 -25.14
C LYS A 52 -3.34 9.91 -24.56
N GLN A 53 -3.66 10.38 -23.36
CA GLN A 53 -2.94 11.48 -22.72
C GLN A 53 -1.47 11.14 -22.44
N VAL A 54 -1.18 9.91 -21.99
CA VAL A 54 0.19 9.44 -21.79
C VAL A 54 0.96 9.35 -23.12
N ALA A 55 0.31 8.83 -24.17
CA ALA A 55 0.93 8.73 -25.50
C ALA A 55 1.25 10.11 -26.09
N GLU A 56 0.33 11.06 -25.95
CA GLU A 56 0.53 12.46 -26.37
C GLU A 56 1.67 13.12 -25.60
N MET A 57 1.71 12.96 -24.27
CA MET A 57 2.78 13.50 -23.44
C MET A 57 4.16 12.95 -23.86
N LYS A 58 4.24 11.66 -24.17
CA LYS A 58 5.48 11.03 -24.68
C LYS A 58 5.88 11.54 -26.06
N ARG A 59 4.92 11.97 -26.88
CA ARG A 59 5.18 12.52 -28.23
C ARG A 59 5.75 13.94 -28.16
N ILE A 60 5.26 14.77 -27.24
CA ILE A 60 5.65 16.20 -27.14
C ILE A 60 6.86 16.43 -26.22
N THR A 61 7.13 15.49 -25.30
CA THR A 61 8.17 15.65 -24.27
C THR A 61 9.44 14.89 -24.67
N PRO A 62 10.63 15.49 -24.52
CA PRO A 62 11.89 14.76 -24.70
C PRO A 62 11.95 13.50 -23.82
N SER A 63 12.59 12.44 -24.35
CA SER A 63 12.68 11.14 -23.66
C SER A 63 13.34 11.19 -22.28
N ILE A 64 14.12 12.23 -21.97
CA ILE A 64 14.72 12.42 -20.64
C ILE A 64 13.66 12.84 -19.60
N LEU A 65 12.61 13.53 -20.02
CA LEU A 65 11.59 14.13 -19.14
C LEU A 65 10.27 13.34 -19.13
N TRP A 66 10.04 12.43 -20.07
CA TRP A 66 8.79 11.68 -20.20
C TRP A 66 8.36 10.97 -18.90
N THR A 67 9.30 10.43 -18.11
CA THR A 67 9.02 9.70 -16.86
C THR A 67 8.44 10.64 -15.82
N ILE A 68 8.95 11.87 -15.74
CA ILE A 68 8.50 12.89 -14.81
C ILE A 68 7.10 13.35 -15.20
N GLU A 69 6.90 13.70 -16.47
CA GLU A 69 5.62 14.24 -16.93
C GLU A 69 4.51 13.19 -16.95
N THR A 70 4.80 11.97 -17.41
CA THR A 70 3.83 10.86 -17.32
C THR A 70 3.56 10.45 -15.86
N GLY A 71 4.55 10.60 -14.97
CA GLY A 71 4.37 10.44 -13.52
C GLY A 71 3.38 11.44 -12.93
N LYS A 72 3.43 12.72 -13.34
CA LYS A 72 2.45 13.75 -12.92
C LYS A 72 1.04 13.39 -13.37
N ILE A 73 0.87 13.01 -14.65
CA ILE A 73 -0.42 12.53 -15.19
C ILE A 73 -0.93 11.37 -14.33
N GLN A 74 -0.09 10.37 -14.05
CA GLN A 74 -0.48 9.21 -13.24
C GLN A 74 -0.95 9.61 -11.83
N VAL A 75 -0.25 10.55 -11.17
CA VAL A 75 -0.63 11.05 -9.84
C VAL A 75 -1.98 11.77 -9.88
N GLU A 76 -2.21 12.60 -10.90
CA GLU A 76 -3.47 13.32 -11.07
C GLU A 76 -4.65 12.37 -11.29
N TRP A 77 -4.48 11.38 -12.16
CA TRP A 77 -5.49 10.36 -12.40
C TRP A 77 -5.79 9.51 -11.17
N LYS A 78 -4.75 9.12 -10.41
CA LYS A 78 -4.93 8.43 -9.11
C LYS A 78 -5.73 9.27 -8.13
N ARG A 79 -5.45 10.57 -8.04
CA ARG A 79 -6.18 11.50 -7.17
C ARG A 79 -7.64 11.65 -7.58
N ASN A 80 -7.91 11.82 -8.88
CA ASN A 80 -9.26 11.97 -9.40
C ASN A 80 -10.08 10.69 -9.23
N TRP A 81 -9.48 9.53 -9.50
CA TRP A 81 -10.09 8.23 -9.20
C TRP A 81 -10.48 8.14 -7.73
N PHE A 82 -9.56 8.48 -6.81
CA PHE A 82 -9.84 8.43 -5.38
C PHE A 82 -10.99 9.35 -4.96
N LYS A 83 -11.03 10.58 -5.48
CA LYS A 83 -12.11 11.54 -5.23
C LYS A 83 -13.47 10.97 -5.66
N ASN A 84 -13.51 10.29 -6.80
CA ASN A 84 -14.73 9.74 -7.40
C ASN A 84 -15.14 8.37 -6.86
N LEU A 85 -14.41 7.79 -5.89
CA LEU A 85 -14.88 6.61 -5.17
C LEU A 85 -16.10 6.97 -4.32
N THR A 86 -17.03 6.02 -4.19
CA THR A 86 -18.14 6.11 -3.24
C THR A 86 -17.63 6.06 -1.80
N GLU A 87 -18.38 6.66 -0.86
CA GLU A 87 -17.90 6.75 0.53
C GLU A 87 -17.80 5.37 1.17
N ASP A 88 -18.69 4.44 0.83
CA ASP A 88 -18.59 3.04 1.27
C ASP A 88 -17.28 2.38 0.83
N LYS A 89 -16.83 2.64 -0.41
CA LYS A 89 -15.58 2.09 -0.92
C LYS A 89 -14.40 2.72 -0.20
N LYS A 90 -14.38 4.05 -0.06
CA LYS A 90 -13.35 4.78 0.69
C LYS A 90 -13.26 4.25 2.13
N GLU A 91 -14.41 4.11 2.79
CA GLU A 91 -14.49 3.65 4.16
C GLU A 91 -13.99 2.22 4.30
N ASN A 92 -14.37 1.30 3.41
CA ASN A 92 -13.87 -0.08 3.44
C ASN A 92 -12.33 -0.14 3.35
N ILE A 93 -11.73 0.68 2.48
CA ILE A 93 -10.27 0.79 2.34
C ILE A 93 -9.66 1.32 3.64
N ILE A 94 -10.19 2.44 4.15
CA ILE A 94 -9.72 3.08 5.39
C ILE A 94 -9.82 2.10 6.57
N GLN A 95 -10.95 1.40 6.72
CA GLN A 95 -11.17 0.42 7.77
C GLN A 95 -10.18 -0.76 7.68
N LYS A 96 -9.95 -1.31 6.48
CA LYS A 96 -8.96 -2.40 6.27
C LYS A 96 -7.55 -1.97 6.66
N LEU A 97 -7.12 -0.79 6.20
CA LEU A 97 -5.80 -0.24 6.54
C LEU A 97 -5.68 0.07 8.03
N THR A 98 -6.72 0.62 8.64
CA THR A 98 -6.77 0.94 10.08
C THR A 98 -6.67 -0.31 10.93
N LYS A 99 -7.42 -1.38 10.58
CA LYS A 99 -7.34 -2.68 11.27
C LYS A 99 -5.94 -3.28 11.20
N LEU A 100 -5.27 -3.20 10.05
CA LEU A 100 -3.89 -3.67 9.89
C LEU A 100 -2.90 -2.85 10.72
N LYS A 101 -3.01 -1.52 10.69
CA LYS A 101 -2.16 -0.61 11.50
C LYS A 101 -2.34 -0.85 13.00
N LEU A 102 -3.57 -1.03 13.47
CA LEU A 102 -3.85 -1.34 14.87
C LEU A 102 -3.28 -2.70 15.30
N LYS A 103 -3.44 -3.74 14.48
CA LYS A 103 -2.82 -5.06 14.74
C LYS A 103 -1.30 -4.97 14.82
N LEU A 104 -0.69 -4.22 13.92
CA LEU A 104 0.75 -3.98 13.93
C LEU A 104 1.18 -3.26 15.20
N LYS A 105 0.51 -2.16 15.58
CA LYS A 105 0.81 -1.38 16.80
C LYS A 105 0.74 -2.25 18.05
N LYS A 106 -0.32 -3.06 18.22
CA LYS A 106 -0.46 -3.99 19.35
C LYS A 106 0.69 -4.99 19.43
N LYS A 107 1.11 -5.55 18.29
CA LYS A 107 2.22 -6.53 18.24
C LYS A 107 3.59 -5.89 18.46
N THR A 108 3.80 -4.66 18.00
CA THR A 108 5.04 -3.93 18.27
C THR A 108 5.18 -3.59 19.75
N ILE A 109 4.11 -3.12 20.41
CA ILE A 109 4.12 -2.79 21.86
C ILE A 109 4.45 -4.04 22.70
N TYR A 110 3.87 -5.20 22.37
CA TYR A 110 4.20 -6.45 23.05
C TYR A 110 5.71 -6.79 22.97
N ASN A 111 6.34 -6.56 21.82
CA ASN A 111 7.77 -6.78 21.65
C ASN A 111 8.67 -5.74 22.34
N SER A 112 8.14 -4.57 22.70
CA SER A 112 8.89 -3.51 23.38
C SER A 112 8.88 -3.64 24.90
N ASN A 113 7.95 -4.42 25.46
CA ASN A 113 7.76 -4.61 26.90
C ASN A 113 8.40 -5.93 27.42
N PHE A 114 9.08 -6.67 26.56
CA PHE A 114 9.83 -7.91 26.84
C PHE A 114 11.29 -7.71 26.46
#